data_AF-A0A437Q7T0-F1
#
_entry.id   AF-A0A437Q7T0-F1
#
_cell.length_a   1.000
_cell.length_b   1.000
_cell.length_c   1.000
_cell.angle_alpha   90.00
_cell.angle_beta   90.00
_cell.angle_gamma   90.00
#
_symmetry.space_group_name_H-M   'P 1'
#
loop_
_entity.id
_entity.type
_entity.pdbx_description
1 polymer ?
#
loop_
_entity_poly.entity_id
_entity_poly.type
_entity_poly.pdbx_seq_one_letter_code
_entity_poly.pdbx_strand_id
1 'polypeptide(L)'
;MSQILSSILEGVRDEYKQRMVQDAALPFMTAERLCHEMLYLDTDRMAELVEEEPSLLASRASDLIADPKERGNPSVGAIIASNLVMVALENLLAVAVENDWLRLDEEGNVMVDEKELDPTRSYPMLADYSLSQQATSNLSKPGVGLLTARFRAAEESFLQKLETEAHDAYQLALEVSSSYSVFAPDDIAPLVKENPLLLGLRPDGLVDEELFSGDPPAGMIISGHLTNILLDQLLEVAEEHGALARDGVGHMIMPEGDEDSPVIH
;
A
#
# COMPACT_ATOMS: atom_id res chain seq x y z
N MET A 1 -10.51 -9.10 13.19
CA MET A 1 -11.10 -7.78 13.45
C MET A 1 -10.38 -7.19 14.67
N SER A 2 -9.45 -6.30 14.37
CA SER A 2 -8.60 -5.55 15.27
C SER A 2 -9.43 -4.77 16.27
N GLN A 3 -8.89 -4.61 17.47
CA GLN A 3 -9.51 -3.76 18.48
C GLN A 3 -9.50 -2.29 18.04
N ILE A 4 -8.43 -1.83 17.38
CA ILE A 4 -8.35 -0.48 16.82
C ILE A 4 -9.42 -0.28 15.75
N LEU A 5 -9.50 -1.17 14.75
CA LEU A 5 -10.47 -1.04 13.66
C LEU A 5 -11.91 -1.04 14.20
N SER A 6 -12.21 -1.98 15.08
CA SER A 6 -13.54 -2.10 15.69
C SER A 6 -13.88 -0.83 16.48
N SER A 7 -12.95 -0.30 17.26
CA SER A 7 -13.16 0.95 18.03
C SER A 7 -13.38 2.17 17.13
N ILE A 8 -12.65 2.27 16.01
CA ILE A 8 -12.83 3.36 15.05
C ILE A 8 -14.21 3.27 14.41
N LEU A 9 -14.60 2.08 13.92
CA LEU A 9 -15.90 1.87 13.28
C LEU A 9 -17.07 2.07 14.24
N GLU A 10 -16.93 1.64 15.51
CA GLU A 10 -17.91 1.93 16.55
C GLU A 10 -18.03 3.43 16.82
N GLY A 11 -16.91 4.15 16.89
CA GLY A 11 -16.91 5.61 17.04
C GLY A 11 -17.60 6.33 15.88
N VAL A 12 -17.33 5.91 14.64
CA VAL A 12 -18.02 6.42 13.44
C VAL A 12 -19.52 6.14 13.51
N ARG A 13 -19.92 4.93 13.92
CA ARG A 13 -21.34 4.56 14.07
C ARG A 13 -22.05 5.39 15.13
N ASP A 14 -21.43 5.60 16.28
CA ASP A 14 -22.04 6.31 17.39
C ASP A 14 -22.18 7.81 17.07
N GLU A 15 -21.16 8.41 16.45
CA GLU A 15 -21.21 9.79 15.94
C GLU A 15 -22.27 9.95 14.83
N TYR A 16 -22.41 8.96 13.94
CA TYR A 16 -23.46 8.96 12.92
C TYR A 16 -24.85 9.02 13.55
N LYS A 17 -25.13 8.13 14.52
CA LYS A 17 -26.41 8.11 15.25
C LYS A 17 -26.67 9.43 15.95
N GLN A 18 -25.65 10.01 16.59
CA GLN A 18 -25.77 11.29 17.27
C GLN A 18 -26.15 12.41 16.30
N ARG A 19 -25.48 12.50 15.13
CA ARG A 19 -25.79 13.50 14.10
C ARG A 19 -27.20 13.32 13.54
N MET A 20 -27.62 12.09 13.29
CA MET A 20 -28.94 11.78 12.75
C MET A 20 -30.08 12.05 13.74
N VAL A 21 -29.85 11.89 15.05
CA VAL A 21 -30.84 12.27 16.08
C VAL A 21 -31.00 13.79 16.18
N GLN A 22 -29.95 14.56 15.89
CA GLN A 22 -29.97 16.02 15.98
C GLN A 22 -30.54 16.69 14.72
N ASP A 23 -30.18 16.18 13.53
CA ASP A 23 -30.63 16.70 12.24
C ASP A 23 -30.73 15.55 11.21
N ALA A 24 -31.92 14.97 11.09
CA ALA A 24 -32.18 13.77 10.30
C ALA A 24 -32.35 14.04 8.79
N ALA A 25 -31.99 15.21 8.29
CA ALA A 25 -32.45 15.66 6.97
C ALA A 25 -31.80 14.92 5.79
N LEU A 26 -30.59 14.35 5.94
CA LEU A 26 -29.84 13.72 4.84
C LEU A 26 -28.95 12.57 5.37
N PRO A 27 -29.50 11.34 5.49
CA PRO A 27 -28.81 10.20 6.09
C PRO A 27 -27.57 9.72 5.33
N PHE A 28 -27.64 9.64 4.00
CA PHE A 28 -26.53 9.19 3.15
C PHE A 28 -25.40 10.22 3.17
N MET A 29 -25.74 11.49 2.96
CA MET A 29 -24.80 12.62 3.03
C MET A 29 -24.01 12.65 4.33
N THR A 30 -24.73 12.45 5.44
CA THR A 30 -24.14 12.52 6.77
C THR A 30 -23.20 11.35 6.99
N ALA A 31 -23.56 10.15 6.54
CA ALA A 31 -22.72 8.97 6.61
C ALA A 31 -21.45 9.15 5.76
N GLU A 32 -21.61 9.52 4.49
CA GLU A 32 -20.51 9.71 3.55
C GLU A 32 -19.51 10.75 4.09
N ARG A 33 -19.98 11.94 4.47
CA ARG A 33 -19.13 12.99 5.04
C ARG A 33 -18.41 12.51 6.29
N LEU A 34 -19.11 11.84 7.19
CA LEU A 34 -18.53 11.37 8.46
C LEU A 34 -17.43 10.34 8.25
N CYS A 35 -17.62 9.40 7.33
CA CYS A 35 -16.60 8.41 6.99
C CYS A 35 -15.32 9.11 6.52
N HIS A 36 -15.42 10.08 5.61
CA HIS A 36 -14.25 10.82 5.12
C HIS A 36 -13.58 11.67 6.22
N GLU A 37 -14.36 12.28 7.12
CA GLU A 37 -13.83 13.06 8.25
C GLU A 37 -13.04 12.22 9.26
N MET A 38 -13.49 10.98 9.52
CA MET A 38 -12.95 10.15 10.59
C MET A 38 -11.97 9.06 10.13
N LEU A 39 -12.05 8.61 8.88
CA LEU A 39 -11.29 7.46 8.37
C LEU A 39 -10.09 7.85 7.49
N TYR A 40 -9.95 9.13 7.15
CA TYR A 40 -8.71 9.67 6.59
C TYR A 40 -7.68 9.87 7.71
N LEU A 41 -7.26 8.73 8.29
CA LEU A 41 -6.29 8.66 9.37
C LEU A 41 -4.92 9.19 8.92
N ASP A 42 -4.18 9.77 9.86
CA ASP A 42 -2.78 10.13 9.64
C ASP A 42 -1.92 8.88 9.38
N THR A 43 -0.74 9.09 8.80
CA THR A 43 0.19 8.03 8.38
C THR A 43 0.58 7.08 9.49
N ASP A 44 0.87 7.60 10.68
CA ASP A 44 1.36 6.79 11.80
C ASP A 44 0.21 5.93 12.37
N ARG A 45 -0.98 6.52 12.46
CA ARG A 45 -2.20 5.80 12.88
C ARG A 45 -2.65 4.76 11.85
N MET A 46 -2.50 5.05 10.56
CA MET A 46 -2.77 4.08 9.50
C MET A 46 -1.79 2.89 9.58
N ALA A 47 -0.51 3.14 9.86
CA ALA A 47 0.47 2.08 10.03
C ALA A 47 0.19 1.18 11.24
N GLU A 48 -0.34 1.73 12.34
CA GLU A 48 -0.85 0.93 13.47
C GLU A 48 -1.99 0.01 13.07
N LEU A 49 -2.92 0.53 12.27
CA LEU A 49 -4.07 -0.21 11.82
C LEU A 49 -3.67 -1.36 10.89
N VAL A 50 -2.71 -1.13 9.98
CA VAL A 50 -2.17 -2.15 9.07
C VAL A 50 -1.44 -3.26 9.82
N GLU A 51 -0.72 -2.93 10.91
CA GLU A 51 -0.07 -3.94 11.75
C GLU A 51 -1.07 -4.88 12.41
N GLU A 52 -2.19 -4.34 12.93
CA GLU A 52 -3.21 -5.16 13.57
C GLU A 52 -4.12 -5.88 12.58
N GLU A 53 -4.32 -5.32 11.38
CA GLU A 53 -5.12 -5.90 10.29
C GLU A 53 -4.34 -5.89 8.97
N PRO A 54 -3.43 -6.86 8.77
CA PRO A 54 -2.66 -6.98 7.53
C PRO A 54 -3.56 -7.14 6.29
N SER A 55 -4.76 -7.70 6.45
CA SER A 55 -5.74 -7.88 5.37
C SER A 55 -6.08 -6.57 4.63
N LEU A 56 -5.88 -5.41 5.25
CA LEU A 56 -6.03 -4.10 4.63
C LEU A 56 -5.09 -3.88 3.44
N LEU A 57 -3.94 -4.55 3.40
CA LEU A 57 -3.02 -4.48 2.27
C LEU A 57 -3.56 -5.17 1.00
N ALA A 58 -4.64 -5.96 1.11
CA ALA A 58 -5.34 -6.51 -0.04
C ALA A 58 -6.30 -5.49 -0.73
N SER A 59 -6.45 -4.29 -0.15
CA SER A 59 -7.29 -3.21 -0.68
C SER A 59 -6.86 -2.76 -2.08
N ARG A 60 -7.82 -2.39 -2.91
CA ARG A 60 -7.61 -1.92 -4.30
C ARG A 60 -8.20 -0.53 -4.52
N ALA A 61 -7.62 0.25 -5.41
CA ALA A 61 -8.08 1.63 -5.64
C ALA A 61 -9.47 1.64 -6.28
N SER A 62 -9.62 0.85 -7.36
CA SER A 62 -10.80 0.82 -8.22
C SER A 62 -11.28 2.25 -8.52
N ASP A 63 -12.58 2.52 -8.43
CA ASP A 63 -13.16 3.87 -8.55
C ASP A 63 -13.49 4.50 -7.19
N LEU A 64 -12.91 4.00 -6.09
CA LEU A 64 -13.28 4.41 -4.72
C LEU A 64 -12.64 5.72 -4.27
N ILE A 65 -11.69 6.25 -5.03
CA ILE A 65 -10.88 7.40 -4.61
C ILE A 65 -11.60 8.72 -4.94
N ALA A 66 -12.16 9.31 -3.90
CA ALA A 66 -12.92 10.56 -3.97
C ALA A 66 -12.02 11.78 -4.24
N ASP A 67 -10.77 11.80 -3.77
CA ASP A 67 -9.85 12.92 -3.96
C ASP A 67 -9.31 12.96 -5.40
N PRO A 68 -9.55 14.05 -6.17
CA PRO A 68 -9.03 14.19 -7.53
C PRO A 68 -7.51 14.11 -7.64
N LYS A 69 -6.76 14.47 -6.59
CA LYS A 69 -5.29 14.43 -6.59
C LYS A 69 -4.75 13.01 -6.50
N GLU A 70 -5.45 12.13 -5.79
CA GLU A 70 -5.04 10.73 -5.60
C GLU A 70 -5.63 9.82 -6.68
N ARG A 71 -6.74 10.21 -7.32
CA ARG A 71 -7.47 9.35 -8.30
C ARG A 71 -6.61 8.83 -9.45
N GLY A 72 -5.67 9.62 -9.96
CA GLY A 72 -4.86 9.25 -11.13
C GLY A 72 -3.64 8.39 -10.82
N ASN A 73 -3.09 8.49 -9.61
CA ASN A 73 -1.91 7.75 -9.19
C ASN A 73 -1.94 7.62 -7.66
N PRO A 74 -2.77 6.76 -7.09
CA PRO A 74 -3.02 6.77 -5.65
C PRO A 74 -1.85 6.21 -4.85
N SER A 75 -1.62 6.82 -3.69
CA SER A 75 -0.74 6.25 -2.68
C SER A 75 -1.36 5.03 -2.01
N VAL A 76 -0.53 4.11 -1.53
CA VAL A 76 -0.93 2.93 -0.77
C VAL A 76 -1.86 3.29 0.39
N GLY A 77 -1.56 4.35 1.14
CA GLY A 77 -2.39 4.85 2.23
C GLY A 77 -3.77 5.32 1.75
N ALA A 78 -3.83 6.00 0.60
CA ALA A 78 -5.09 6.46 0.02
C ALA A 78 -5.99 5.30 -0.42
N ILE A 79 -5.40 4.24 -0.96
CA ILE A 79 -6.11 3.00 -1.33
C ILE A 79 -6.77 2.38 -0.09
N ILE A 80 -5.99 2.20 0.99
CA ILE A 80 -6.48 1.60 2.23
C ILE A 80 -7.57 2.48 2.86
N ALA A 81 -7.35 3.79 2.96
CA ALA A 81 -8.32 4.73 3.51
C ALA A 81 -9.66 4.71 2.75
N SER A 82 -9.61 4.67 1.41
CA SER A 82 -10.82 4.64 0.58
C SER A 82 -11.62 3.33 0.75
N ASN A 83 -10.93 2.20 0.90
CA ASN A 83 -11.60 0.92 1.18
C ASN A 83 -12.24 0.91 2.57
N LEU A 84 -11.56 1.48 3.58
CA LEU A 84 -12.13 1.66 4.92
C LEU A 84 -13.38 2.53 4.89
N VAL A 85 -13.36 3.63 4.14
CA VAL A 85 -14.52 4.51 3.93
C VAL A 85 -15.69 3.74 3.33
N MET A 86 -15.46 2.95 2.27
CA MET A 86 -16.50 2.16 1.62
C MET A 86 -17.15 1.17 2.59
N VAL A 87 -16.35 0.38 3.30
CA VAL A 87 -16.84 -0.61 4.27
C VAL A 87 -17.60 0.07 5.41
N ALA A 88 -17.11 1.19 5.91
CA ALA A 88 -17.79 1.95 6.95
C ALA A 88 -19.12 2.52 6.45
N LEU A 89 -19.14 3.07 5.24
CA LEU A 89 -20.34 3.64 4.62
C LEU A 89 -21.43 2.58 4.47
N GLU A 90 -21.11 1.39 3.93
CA GLU A 90 -22.05 0.27 3.83
C GLU A 90 -22.67 -0.08 5.19
N ASN A 91 -21.84 -0.15 6.23
CA ASN A 91 -22.30 -0.40 7.59
C ASN A 91 -23.21 0.72 8.13
N LEU A 92 -22.89 2.00 7.86
CA LEU A 92 -23.73 3.12 8.27
C LEU A 92 -25.08 3.14 7.53
N LEU A 93 -25.10 2.77 6.26
CA LEU A 93 -26.35 2.65 5.49
C LEU A 93 -27.25 1.54 6.05
N ALA A 94 -26.67 0.40 6.46
CA ALA A 94 -27.43 -0.63 7.16
C ALA A 94 -28.04 -0.09 8.46
N VAL A 95 -27.28 0.66 9.26
CA VAL A 95 -27.80 1.33 10.48
C VAL A 95 -28.91 2.33 10.14
N ALA A 96 -28.79 3.08 9.05
CA ALA A 96 -29.81 4.03 8.62
C ALA A 96 -31.12 3.35 8.25
N VAL A 97 -31.05 2.18 7.59
CA VAL A 97 -32.23 1.35 7.28
C VAL A 97 -32.85 0.77 8.55
N GLU A 98 -32.03 0.26 9.49
CA GLU A 98 -32.51 -0.26 10.78
C GLU A 98 -33.23 0.79 11.64
N ASN A 99 -32.91 2.06 11.47
CA ASN A 99 -33.51 3.18 12.21
C ASN A 99 -34.60 3.92 11.41
N ASP A 100 -35.08 3.35 10.30
CA ASP A 100 -36.10 3.93 9.41
C ASP A 100 -35.73 5.30 8.79
N TRP A 101 -34.44 5.65 8.76
CA TRP A 101 -33.94 6.87 8.11
C TRP A 101 -33.80 6.71 6.60
N LEU A 102 -33.45 5.52 6.15
CA LEU A 102 -33.45 5.11 4.74
C LEU A 102 -34.39 3.92 4.56
N ARG A 103 -34.83 3.70 3.32
CA ARG A 103 -35.73 2.60 2.97
C ARG A 103 -35.08 1.73 1.90
N LEU A 104 -35.50 0.48 1.83
CA LEU A 104 -35.13 -0.42 0.74
C LEU A 104 -36.20 -0.36 -0.36
N ASP A 105 -35.78 -0.51 -1.61
CA ASP A 105 -36.67 -0.74 -2.73
C ASP A 105 -37.14 -2.21 -2.78
N GLU A 106 -37.91 -2.58 -3.82
CA GLU A 106 -38.44 -3.94 -4.01
C GLU A 106 -37.33 -4.98 -4.32
N GLU A 107 -36.15 -4.53 -4.72
CA GLU A 107 -34.99 -5.36 -5.08
C GLU A 107 -33.99 -5.48 -3.90
N GLY A 108 -34.22 -4.76 -2.81
CA GLY A 108 -33.37 -4.74 -1.62
C GLY A 108 -32.25 -3.71 -1.65
N ASN A 109 -32.26 -2.76 -2.59
CA ASN A 109 -31.30 -1.67 -2.66
C ASN A 109 -31.72 -0.50 -1.77
N VAL A 110 -30.74 0.20 -1.19
CA VAL A 110 -30.98 1.40 -0.37
C VAL A 110 -31.46 2.55 -1.26
N MET A 111 -32.65 3.07 -1.00
CA MET A 111 -33.20 4.24 -1.67
C MET A 111 -32.64 5.52 -1.04
N VAL A 112 -31.88 6.27 -1.83
CA VAL A 112 -31.28 7.56 -1.46
C VAL A 112 -32.01 8.69 -2.20
N ASP A 113 -32.29 9.81 -1.52
CA ASP A 113 -32.91 10.98 -2.16
C ASP A 113 -31.95 11.56 -3.22
N GLU A 114 -32.47 11.95 -4.39
CA GLU A 114 -31.71 12.56 -5.48
C GLU A 114 -30.92 13.79 -5.00
N LYS A 115 -31.42 14.52 -3.99
CA LYS A 115 -30.72 15.66 -3.38
C LYS A 115 -29.41 15.29 -2.68
N GLU A 116 -29.26 14.02 -2.28
CA GLU A 116 -28.05 13.51 -1.62
C GLU A 116 -26.99 13.05 -2.63
N LEU A 117 -27.40 12.76 -3.87
CA LEU A 117 -26.55 12.28 -4.94
C LEU A 117 -25.91 13.46 -5.68
N ASP A 118 -24.64 13.74 -5.38
CA ASP A 118 -23.83 14.72 -6.12
C ASP A 118 -22.59 14.03 -6.71
N PRO A 119 -22.56 13.78 -8.04
CA PRO A 119 -21.42 13.13 -8.69
C PRO A 119 -20.18 14.03 -8.76
N THR A 120 -20.30 15.33 -8.46
CA THR A 120 -19.17 16.27 -8.45
C THR A 120 -18.55 16.42 -7.07
N ARG A 121 -19.10 15.73 -6.07
CA ARG A 121 -18.61 15.79 -4.70
C ARG A 121 -17.20 15.20 -4.61
N SER A 122 -16.34 15.92 -3.92
CA SER A 122 -14.97 15.50 -3.65
C SER A 122 -14.66 15.69 -2.17
N TYR A 123 -14.01 14.70 -1.58
CA TYR A 123 -13.52 14.77 -0.22
C TYR A 123 -11.99 14.82 -0.26
N PRO A 124 -11.38 16.00 -0.01
CA PRO A 124 -9.93 16.12 -0.04
C PRO A 124 -9.32 15.28 1.08
N MET A 125 -8.33 14.48 0.73
CA MET A 125 -7.55 13.70 1.68
C MET A 125 -6.58 14.65 2.38
N LEU A 126 -6.78 14.81 3.70
CA LEU A 126 -5.96 15.72 4.51
C LEU A 126 -4.66 15.06 5.01
N ALA A 127 -4.64 13.73 5.04
CA ALA A 127 -3.46 12.96 5.40
C ALA A 127 -2.42 13.00 4.27
N ASP A 128 -1.16 13.27 4.63
CA ASP A 128 -0.02 13.14 3.72
C ASP A 128 0.79 11.90 4.11
N TYR A 129 0.58 10.81 3.38
CA TYR A 129 1.25 9.52 3.60
C TYR A 129 2.75 9.53 3.29
N SER A 130 3.28 10.65 2.80
CA SER A 130 4.72 10.88 2.60
C SER A 130 5.40 11.44 3.86
N LEU A 131 4.64 11.74 4.92
CA LEU A 131 5.14 12.30 6.17
C LEU A 131 4.81 11.37 7.34
N SER A 132 5.82 11.10 8.18
CA SER A 132 5.68 10.25 9.36
C SER A 132 6.65 10.68 10.47
N GLN A 133 6.10 10.92 11.67
CA GLN A 133 6.93 11.19 12.85
C GLN A 133 7.55 9.89 13.35
N GLN A 134 6.80 8.78 13.28
CA GLN A 134 7.28 7.46 13.67
C GLN A 134 8.48 7.03 12.80
N ALA A 135 8.43 7.19 11.48
CA ALA A 135 9.56 6.88 10.59
C ALA A 135 10.80 7.70 10.97
N THR A 136 10.63 9.01 11.18
CA THR A 136 11.72 9.91 11.59
C THR A 136 12.33 9.49 12.93
N SER A 137 11.49 9.11 13.90
CA SER A 137 11.96 8.62 15.20
C SER A 137 12.67 7.28 15.08
N ASN A 138 12.19 6.38 14.22
CA ASN A 138 12.77 5.05 14.03
C ASN A 138 14.16 5.12 13.38
N LEU A 139 14.42 6.10 12.50
CA LEU A 139 15.76 6.33 11.94
C LEU A 139 16.83 6.63 13.01
N SER A 140 16.43 7.22 14.15
CA SER A 140 17.34 7.52 15.25
C SER A 140 17.53 6.37 16.24
N LYS A 141 16.78 5.27 16.12
CA LYS A 141 16.85 4.15 17.07
C LYS A 141 18.08 3.27 16.76
N PRO A 142 18.82 2.84 17.80
CA PRO A 142 19.91 1.89 17.62
C PRO A 142 19.34 0.50 17.30
N GLY A 143 19.87 -0.15 16.26
CA GLY A 143 19.47 -1.50 15.84
C GLY A 143 19.57 -1.68 14.32
N VAL A 144 19.38 -2.91 13.86
CA VAL A 144 19.17 -3.22 12.44
C VAL A 144 17.66 -3.29 12.23
N GLY A 145 17.13 -2.49 11.31
CA GLY A 145 15.71 -2.54 10.95
C GLY A 145 15.33 -3.87 10.30
N LEU A 146 14.06 -4.22 10.35
CA LEU A 146 13.52 -5.44 9.75
C LEU A 146 13.83 -5.52 8.26
N LEU A 147 13.65 -4.41 7.53
CA LEU A 147 13.94 -4.36 6.10
C LEU A 147 15.43 -4.59 5.82
N THR A 148 16.30 -3.91 6.57
CA THR A 148 17.76 -4.06 6.46
C THR A 148 18.22 -5.49 6.76
N ALA A 149 17.62 -6.13 7.77
CA ALA A 149 17.93 -7.52 8.09
C ALA A 149 17.54 -8.48 6.95
N ARG A 150 16.37 -8.27 6.34
CA ARG A 150 15.91 -9.05 5.17
C ARG A 150 16.83 -8.84 3.97
N PHE A 151 17.19 -7.60 3.66
CA PHE A 151 18.07 -7.28 2.53
C PHE A 151 19.47 -7.85 2.72
N ARG A 152 20.04 -7.78 3.93
CA ARG A 152 21.33 -8.41 4.22
C ARG A 152 21.29 -9.92 4.01
N ALA A 153 20.22 -10.59 4.43
CA ALA A 153 20.07 -12.03 4.21
C ALA A 153 20.00 -12.39 2.71
N ALA A 154 19.36 -11.54 1.91
CA ALA A 154 19.33 -11.69 0.45
C ALA A 154 20.73 -11.46 -0.17
N GLU A 155 21.44 -10.43 0.26
CA GLU A 155 22.81 -10.11 -0.18
C GLU A 155 23.80 -11.24 0.16
N GLU A 156 23.76 -11.75 1.40
CA GLU A 156 24.59 -12.89 1.82
C GLU A 156 24.31 -14.13 0.96
N SER A 157 23.02 -14.42 0.67
CA SER A 157 22.66 -15.54 -0.20
C SER A 157 23.09 -15.31 -1.64
N PHE A 158 23.01 -14.08 -2.14
CA PHE A 158 23.46 -13.72 -3.49
C PHE A 158 24.96 -13.93 -3.64
N LEU A 159 25.77 -13.41 -2.71
CA LEU A 159 27.23 -13.57 -2.74
C LEU A 159 27.65 -15.04 -2.68
N GLN A 160 26.99 -15.85 -1.84
CA GLN A 160 27.28 -17.28 -1.77
C GLN A 160 26.99 -18.00 -3.09
N LYS A 161 25.88 -17.67 -3.76
CA LYS A 161 25.54 -18.24 -5.07
C LYS A 161 26.48 -17.74 -6.16
N LEU A 162 26.86 -16.45 -6.12
CA LEU A 162 27.79 -15.85 -7.08
C LEU A 162 29.16 -16.55 -7.08
N GLU A 163 29.63 -17.01 -5.91
CA GLU A 163 30.88 -17.77 -5.80
C GLU A 163 30.78 -19.24 -6.23
N THR A 164 29.58 -19.83 -6.21
CA THR A 164 29.39 -21.29 -6.34
C THR A 164 28.67 -21.73 -7.61
N GLU A 165 27.89 -20.84 -8.23
CA GLU A 165 27.06 -21.10 -9.39
C GLU A 165 27.61 -20.38 -10.62
N ALA A 166 27.63 -21.05 -11.78
CA ALA A 166 28.00 -20.45 -13.07
C ALA A 166 26.76 -19.77 -13.69
N HIS A 167 26.11 -18.88 -12.94
CA HIS A 167 24.98 -18.10 -13.44
C HIS A 167 25.45 -16.70 -13.80
N ASP A 168 24.80 -16.10 -14.79
CA ASP A 168 24.92 -14.67 -15.03
C ASP A 168 24.46 -13.91 -13.77
N ALA A 169 25.30 -12.99 -13.31
CA ALA A 169 25.06 -12.22 -12.09
C ALA A 169 23.75 -11.42 -12.16
N TYR A 170 23.31 -11.00 -13.34
CA TYR A 170 22.02 -10.34 -13.53
C TYR A 170 20.84 -11.29 -13.31
N GLN A 171 20.84 -12.45 -13.97
CA GLN A 171 19.81 -13.48 -13.77
C GLN A 171 19.76 -13.96 -12.31
N LEU A 172 20.93 -14.11 -11.68
CA LEU A 172 21.03 -14.49 -10.27
C LEU A 172 20.43 -13.41 -9.35
N ALA A 173 20.67 -12.12 -9.63
CA ALA A 173 20.11 -11.02 -8.86
C ALA A 173 18.57 -10.98 -8.98
N LEU A 174 18.03 -11.25 -10.17
CA LEU A 174 16.58 -11.40 -10.38
C LEU A 174 16.01 -12.59 -9.58
N GLU A 175 16.66 -13.74 -9.62
CA GLU A 175 16.19 -14.93 -8.89
C GLU A 175 16.20 -14.69 -7.37
N VAL A 176 17.29 -14.12 -6.84
CA VAL A 176 17.42 -13.86 -5.40
C VAL A 176 16.46 -12.76 -4.97
N SER A 177 16.36 -11.65 -5.70
CA SER A 177 15.40 -10.59 -5.37
C SER A 177 13.95 -11.10 -5.36
N SER A 178 13.57 -11.94 -6.33
CA SER A 178 12.26 -12.59 -6.37
C SER A 178 12.06 -13.66 -5.29
N SER A 179 13.12 -14.26 -4.75
CA SER A 179 13.02 -15.26 -3.67
C SER A 179 12.86 -14.61 -2.30
N TYR A 180 13.37 -13.38 -2.14
CA TYR A 180 13.33 -12.60 -0.90
C TYR A 180 12.28 -11.49 -0.91
N SER A 181 11.61 -11.28 -2.05
CA SER A 181 10.48 -10.35 -2.17
C SER A 181 9.35 -10.72 -1.22
N VAL A 182 8.80 -9.70 -0.57
CA VAL A 182 7.82 -9.86 0.50
C VAL A 182 6.43 -9.59 -0.05
N PHE A 183 5.62 -10.63 -0.27
CA PHE A 183 4.29 -10.49 -0.86
C PHE A 183 3.14 -10.69 0.11
N ALA A 184 3.36 -11.44 1.21
CA ALA A 184 2.29 -11.73 2.15
C ALA A 184 1.96 -10.48 2.98
N PRO A 185 0.67 -10.13 3.14
CA PRO A 185 0.27 -9.00 3.99
C PRO A 185 0.86 -9.06 5.40
N ASP A 186 0.89 -10.25 6.00
CA ASP A 186 1.43 -10.48 7.35
C ASP A 186 2.94 -10.20 7.45
N ASP A 187 3.68 -10.30 6.34
CA ASP A 187 5.11 -9.97 6.29
C ASP A 187 5.35 -8.49 5.99
N ILE A 188 4.44 -7.84 5.25
CA ILE A 188 4.54 -6.42 4.88
C ILE A 188 4.11 -5.52 6.05
N ALA A 189 3.07 -5.91 6.79
CA ALA A 189 2.51 -5.12 7.88
C ALA A 189 3.57 -4.66 8.93
N PRO A 190 4.49 -5.55 9.41
CA PRO A 190 5.57 -5.14 10.31
C PRO A 190 6.52 -4.12 9.70
N LEU A 191 6.75 -4.19 8.38
CA LEU A 191 7.59 -3.24 7.66
C LEU A 191 6.90 -1.87 7.57
N VAL A 192 5.59 -1.85 7.35
CA VAL A 192 4.78 -0.63 7.38
C VAL A 192 4.78 -0.01 8.77
N LYS A 193 4.70 -0.81 9.84
CA LYS A 193 4.80 -0.30 11.21
C LYS A 193 6.19 0.24 11.53
N GLU A 194 7.25 -0.40 11.05
CA GLU A 194 8.61 0.11 11.21
C GLU A 194 8.85 1.39 10.40
N ASN A 195 8.37 1.44 9.16
CA ASN A 195 8.52 2.58 8.27
C ASN A 195 7.17 2.96 7.62
N PRO A 196 6.37 3.82 8.28
CA PRO A 196 5.07 4.25 7.75
C PRO A 196 5.14 4.98 6.39
N LEU A 197 6.32 5.46 5.97
CA LEU A 197 6.49 6.08 4.65
C LEU A 197 6.22 5.11 3.50
N LEU A 198 6.21 3.80 3.75
CA LEU A 198 5.77 2.81 2.77
C LEU A 198 4.32 3.02 2.33
N LEU A 199 3.49 3.67 3.15
CA LEU A 199 2.12 4.07 2.78
C LEU A 199 2.09 5.18 1.72
N GLY A 200 3.16 5.95 1.58
CA GLY A 200 3.31 6.99 0.57
C GLY A 200 3.72 6.47 -0.80
N LEU A 201 4.08 5.18 -0.92
CA LEU A 201 4.45 4.56 -2.20
C LEU A 201 3.26 4.56 -3.16
N ARG A 202 3.58 4.67 -4.45
CA ARG A 202 2.64 4.79 -5.56
C ARG A 202 3.02 3.79 -6.66
N PRO A 203 2.10 3.34 -7.51
CA PRO A 203 2.39 2.35 -8.54
C PRO A 203 3.27 2.86 -9.70
N ASP A 204 3.61 4.15 -9.76
CA ASP A 204 4.44 4.70 -10.82
C ASP A 204 5.91 4.26 -10.73
N GLY A 205 6.51 4.00 -11.90
CA GLY A 205 7.92 3.63 -12.02
C GLY A 205 8.26 2.20 -11.62
N LEU A 206 7.26 1.32 -11.47
CA LEU A 206 7.50 -0.10 -11.23
C LEU A 206 7.93 -0.82 -12.53
N VAL A 207 8.96 -1.67 -12.42
CA VAL A 207 9.64 -2.34 -13.55
C VAL A 207 8.71 -3.26 -14.35
N ASP A 208 7.66 -3.82 -13.73
CA ASP A 208 6.72 -4.75 -14.37
C ASP A 208 5.34 -4.12 -14.56
N GLU A 209 5.22 -3.24 -15.56
CA GLU A 209 3.95 -2.57 -15.90
C GLU A 209 2.81 -3.57 -16.20
N GLU A 210 3.11 -4.81 -16.64
CA GLU A 210 2.09 -5.84 -16.90
C GLU A 210 1.53 -6.45 -15.60
N LEU A 211 2.38 -6.79 -14.63
CA LEU A 211 1.96 -7.30 -13.32
C LEU A 211 1.16 -6.26 -12.51
N PHE A 212 1.45 -4.97 -12.72
CA PHE A 212 0.77 -3.84 -12.08
C PHE A 212 -0.30 -3.20 -12.97
N SER A 213 -0.55 -3.74 -14.17
CA SER A 213 -1.61 -3.26 -15.05
C SER A 213 -3.00 -3.55 -14.46
N GLY A 214 -3.89 -2.55 -14.51
CA GLY A 214 -5.26 -2.64 -13.99
C GLY A 214 -5.45 -1.87 -12.69
N ASP A 215 -5.38 -2.56 -11.56
CA ASP A 215 -5.73 -2.02 -10.23
C ASP A 215 -5.05 -2.85 -9.12
N PRO A 216 -3.73 -2.72 -8.90
CA PRO A 216 -2.98 -3.60 -8.01
C PRO A 216 -3.38 -3.40 -6.53
N PRO A 217 -3.36 -4.48 -5.71
CA PRO A 217 -3.52 -4.36 -4.27
C PRO A 217 -2.44 -3.48 -3.64
N ALA A 218 -2.79 -2.77 -2.57
CA ALA A 218 -1.91 -1.86 -1.84
C ALA A 218 -0.58 -2.52 -1.41
N GLY A 219 -0.63 -3.77 -0.93
CA GLY A 219 0.55 -4.55 -0.55
C GLY A 219 1.44 -4.93 -1.73
N MET A 220 0.87 -5.16 -2.92
CA MET A 220 1.67 -5.45 -4.11
C MET A 220 2.49 -4.23 -4.55
N ILE A 221 1.96 -3.01 -4.40
CA ILE A 221 2.71 -1.77 -4.68
C ILE A 221 3.94 -1.69 -3.78
N ILE A 222 3.78 -1.88 -2.46
CA ILE A 222 4.93 -1.92 -1.54
C ILE A 222 5.92 -3.00 -1.96
N SER A 223 5.44 -4.21 -2.22
CA SER A 223 6.28 -5.34 -2.59
C SER A 223 7.10 -5.10 -3.86
N GLY A 224 6.48 -4.49 -4.89
CA GLY A 224 7.15 -4.11 -6.13
C GLY A 224 8.31 -3.14 -5.88
N HIS A 225 8.08 -2.10 -5.09
CA HIS A 225 9.14 -1.16 -4.70
C HIS A 225 10.27 -1.83 -3.94
N LEU A 226 9.95 -2.65 -2.93
CA LEU A 226 10.97 -3.35 -2.14
C LEU A 226 11.79 -4.32 -2.99
N THR A 227 11.15 -5.00 -3.95
CA THR A 227 11.82 -5.93 -4.87
C THR A 227 12.77 -5.19 -5.80
N ASN A 228 12.36 -4.03 -6.34
CA ASN A 228 13.22 -3.20 -7.19
C ASN A 228 14.44 -2.67 -6.43
N ILE A 229 14.23 -2.14 -5.21
CA ILE A 229 15.34 -1.66 -4.38
C ILE A 229 16.33 -2.79 -4.09
N LEU A 230 15.83 -3.99 -3.77
CA LEU A 230 16.68 -5.15 -3.53
C LEU A 230 17.45 -5.55 -4.79
N LEU A 231 16.78 -5.60 -5.94
CA LEU A 231 17.42 -5.91 -7.22
C LEU A 231 18.56 -4.93 -7.50
N ASP A 232 18.30 -3.62 -7.42
CA ASP A 232 19.31 -2.58 -7.64
C ASP A 232 20.51 -2.75 -6.70
N GLN A 233 20.26 -3.01 -5.41
CA GLN A 233 21.33 -3.28 -4.44
C GLN A 233 22.16 -4.52 -4.81
N LEU A 234 21.53 -5.61 -5.24
CA LEU A 234 22.25 -6.82 -5.64
C LEU A 234 23.10 -6.60 -6.91
N LEU A 235 22.61 -5.79 -7.85
CA LEU A 235 23.37 -5.41 -9.04
C LEU A 235 24.58 -4.53 -8.69
N GLU A 236 24.42 -3.57 -7.78
CA GLU A 236 25.54 -2.79 -7.25
C GLU A 236 26.60 -3.69 -6.59
N VAL A 237 26.17 -4.64 -5.77
CA VAL A 237 27.07 -5.62 -5.11
C VAL A 237 27.79 -6.49 -6.14
N ALA A 238 27.09 -6.97 -7.18
CA ALA A 238 27.69 -7.76 -8.26
C ALA A 238 28.74 -6.96 -9.03
N GLU A 239 28.48 -5.68 -9.25
CA GLU A 239 29.40 -4.75 -9.89
C GLU A 239 30.67 -4.54 -9.06
N GLU A 240 30.53 -4.32 -7.75
CA GLU A 240 31.66 -4.18 -6.82
C GLU A 240 32.56 -5.43 -6.78
N HIS A 241 31.98 -6.61 -7.01
CA HIS A 241 32.70 -7.89 -7.08
C HIS A 241 33.25 -8.19 -8.48
N GLY A 242 33.06 -7.30 -9.46
CA GLY A 242 33.54 -7.45 -10.83
C GLY A 242 32.79 -8.52 -11.64
N ALA A 243 31.60 -8.93 -11.19
CA ALA A 243 30.77 -9.91 -11.87
C ALA A 243 29.91 -9.30 -12.99
N LEU A 244 29.77 -7.97 -13.01
CA LEU A 244 29.12 -7.21 -14.08
C LEU A 244 30.12 -6.24 -14.72
N ALA A 245 30.16 -6.21 -16.05
CA ALA A 245 31.02 -5.29 -16.81
C ALA A 245 30.30 -3.97 -17.07
N ARG A 246 31.06 -2.86 -17.15
CA ARG A 246 30.56 -1.55 -17.58
C ARG A 246 30.88 -1.30 -19.06
N ASP A 247 29.98 -0.62 -19.75
CA ASP A 247 30.25 -0.09 -21.08
C ASP A 247 31.22 1.10 -21.02
N GLY A 248 31.65 1.59 -22.19
CA GLY A 248 32.56 2.74 -22.27
C GLY A 248 31.99 4.07 -21.76
N VAL A 249 30.71 4.11 -21.36
CA VAL A 249 29.98 5.28 -20.85
C VAL A 249 29.69 5.14 -19.34
N GLY A 250 29.92 3.96 -18.77
CA GLY A 250 29.75 3.67 -17.35
C GLY A 250 28.41 3.05 -16.98
N HIS A 251 27.59 2.64 -17.95
CA HIS A 251 26.38 1.85 -17.71
C HIS A 251 26.72 0.37 -17.61
N MET A 252 25.95 -0.38 -16.80
CA MET A 252 26.09 -1.83 -16.73
C MET A 252 25.76 -2.47 -18.08
N ILE A 253 26.64 -3.34 -18.56
CA ILE A 253 26.39 -4.18 -19.73
C ILE A 253 25.49 -5.32 -19.25
N MET A 254 24.21 -5.19 -19.54
CA MET A 254 23.23 -6.25 -19.33
C MET A 254 23.43 -7.30 -20.42
N PRO A 255 23.59 -8.58 -20.09
CA PRO A 255 23.76 -9.63 -21.10
C PRO A 255 22.48 -9.79 -21.92
N GLU A 256 22.58 -9.57 -23.23
CA GLU A 256 21.50 -9.82 -24.18
C GLU A 256 21.44 -11.33 -24.52
N GLY A 257 20.97 -12.13 -23.57
CA GLY A 257 20.63 -13.55 -23.78
C GLY A 257 21.73 -14.57 -23.45
N ASP A 258 21.32 -15.84 -23.37
CA ASP A 258 22.10 -17.01 -22.90
C ASP A 258 23.40 -17.30 -23.68
N GLU A 259 23.69 -16.59 -24.78
CA GLU A 259 24.87 -16.82 -25.62
C GLU A 259 26.07 -15.92 -25.28
N ASP A 260 25.88 -14.82 -24.54
CA ASP A 260 26.95 -13.85 -24.23
C ASP A 260 27.26 -13.81 -22.73
N SER A 261 27.77 -14.92 -22.20
CA SER A 261 28.55 -14.88 -20.95
C SER A 261 29.98 -14.44 -21.28
N PRO A 262 30.44 -13.24 -20.89
CA PRO A 262 31.85 -12.90 -21.06
C PRO A 262 32.68 -13.80 -20.14
N VAL A 263 33.41 -14.74 -20.73
CA VAL A 263 34.42 -15.51 -20.00
C VAL A 263 35.57 -14.56 -19.67
N ILE A 264 35.60 -14.09 -18.42
CA ILE A 264 36.76 -13.38 -17.88
C ILE A 264 37.80 -14.44 -17.51
N HIS A 265 38.97 -14.39 -18.15
CA HIS A 265 40.15 -15.20 -17.82
C HIS A 265 40.91 -14.65 -16.61
#